data_AF-A0A9D5CRI7-F1
#
_entry.id   AF-A0A9D5CRI7-F1
#
_cell.length_a   1.000
_cell.length_b   1.000
_cell.length_c   1.000
_cell.angle_alpha   90.00
_cell.angle_beta   90.00
_cell.angle_gamma   90.00
#
_symmetry.space_group_name_H-M   'P 1'
#
loop_
_entity.id
_entity.type
_entity.pdbx_description
1 polymer ?
#
loop_
_entity_poly.entity_id
_entity_poly.type
_entity_poly.pdbx_seq_one_letter_code
_entity_poly.pdbx_strand_id
1 'polypeptide(L)'
;MLRRLLLRSSSSSSIFAPVLLHGDRFLAPNPQIQTFTRHFLDLHKIGSKEAIEKEKARLSDELSRGYFADISEIRKNGGKIAMANKTIIPSMAAVKFPDVEVSFTDGRCLRLPMSSGEAVTDTSDAQISLLCLSFRANSQAMAESWTAPFLDAFSTSGKVQVYEVSFIDSWLLSLTPVRKLFLKVMKKSNIPQRHIVYSFGDHYDLRKKLQILNLLTGYIFLLDRLGRVRWQGFGFSTQDEMSSLLSCTSFLLDEK
;
A
#
# COMPACT_ATOMS: atom_id res chain seq x y z
N MET A 1 56.07 12.71 -44.16
CA MET A 1 57.15 11.91 -44.78
C MET A 1 57.56 10.80 -43.81
N LEU A 2 57.44 9.53 -44.23
CA LEU A 2 58.21 8.29 -43.89
C LEU A 2 58.65 8.04 -42.42
N ARG A 3 58.56 6.85 -41.77
CA ARG A 3 58.57 5.40 -42.12
C ARG A 3 58.12 4.60 -40.85
N ARG A 4 57.25 3.57 -40.90
CA ARG A 4 57.48 2.10 -41.09
C ARG A 4 58.51 1.48 -40.11
N LEU A 5 58.43 0.27 -39.52
CA LEU A 5 57.62 -0.98 -39.47
C LEU A 5 58.23 -1.79 -38.25
N LEU A 6 57.68 -2.84 -37.60
CA LEU A 6 57.43 -4.23 -38.04
C LEU A 6 56.87 -5.08 -36.86
N LEU A 7 55.81 -5.86 -37.15
CA LEU A 7 55.60 -7.32 -36.91
C LEU A 7 56.10 -8.01 -35.60
N ARG A 8 55.22 -8.81 -34.96
CA ARG A 8 55.12 -10.27 -35.23
C ARG A 8 53.94 -10.95 -34.49
N SER A 9 53.19 -11.75 -35.25
CA SER A 9 52.22 -12.77 -34.84
C SER A 9 52.90 -14.09 -34.49
N SER A 10 52.31 -14.89 -33.60
CA SER A 10 52.49 -16.36 -33.60
C SER A 10 51.25 -17.06 -33.05
N SER A 11 50.74 -17.98 -33.87
CA SER A 11 49.64 -18.92 -33.64
C SER A 11 50.17 -20.35 -33.80
N SER A 12 49.70 -21.29 -32.95
CA SER A 12 49.71 -22.75 -33.17
C SER A 12 48.98 -23.39 -31.97
N SER A 13 47.82 -24.07 -32.00
CA SER A 13 47.17 -25.14 -32.79
C SER A 13 47.71 -26.58 -32.62
N SER A 14 46.83 -27.42 -32.05
CA SER A 14 46.66 -28.90 -32.15
C SER A 14 47.69 -29.79 -31.42
N ILE A 15 47.38 -30.99 -30.87
CA ILE A 15 46.80 -32.20 -31.50
C ILE A 15 46.25 -33.21 -30.44
N PHE A 16 45.09 -33.82 -30.77
CA PHE A 16 44.48 -35.15 -30.47
C PHE A 16 45.01 -36.14 -29.39
N ALA A 17 44.11 -36.50 -28.43
CA ALA A 17 43.43 -37.79 -28.10
C ALA A 17 44.15 -39.18 -28.19
N PRO A 18 43.51 -40.32 -27.81
CA PRO A 18 43.07 -40.80 -26.48
C PRO A 18 43.56 -42.26 -26.18
N VAL A 19 43.46 -42.78 -24.95
CA VAL A 19 43.50 -44.25 -24.71
C VAL A 19 42.50 -44.66 -23.62
N LEU A 20 41.59 -45.53 -24.01
CA LEU A 20 40.66 -46.34 -23.21
C LEU A 20 41.38 -47.63 -22.81
N LEU A 21 41.31 -48.06 -21.54
CA LEU A 21 41.31 -49.48 -21.19
C LEU A 21 40.53 -49.72 -19.89
N HIS A 22 39.71 -50.76 -19.95
CA HIS A 22 38.76 -51.29 -18.99
C HIS A 22 39.39 -51.74 -17.66
N GLY A 23 38.61 -51.61 -16.57
CA GLY A 23 38.88 -52.26 -15.29
C GLY A 23 37.72 -52.02 -14.33
N ASP A 24 36.79 -52.97 -14.26
CA ASP A 24 35.62 -53.00 -13.38
C ASP A 24 35.97 -52.76 -11.91
N ARG A 25 35.41 -51.70 -11.33
CA ARG A 25 34.93 -51.65 -9.94
C ARG A 25 33.73 -50.71 -9.83
N PHE A 26 32.56 -51.30 -9.64
CA PHE A 26 31.35 -50.60 -9.18
C PHE A 26 31.64 -49.92 -7.84
N LEU A 27 31.85 -48.61 -7.87
CA LEU A 27 31.73 -47.74 -6.71
C LEU A 27 30.42 -46.98 -6.84
N ALA A 28 29.49 -47.30 -5.94
CA ALA A 28 28.20 -46.63 -5.83
C ALA A 28 28.40 -45.11 -5.68
N PRO A 29 27.67 -44.27 -6.43
CA PRO A 29 27.75 -42.83 -6.25
C PRO A 29 27.09 -42.44 -4.92
N ASN A 30 27.90 -41.81 -4.08
CA ASN A 30 27.54 -41.16 -2.81
C ASN A 30 26.25 -40.32 -2.92
N PRO A 31 25.20 -40.53 -2.10
CA PRO A 31 23.88 -39.91 -2.27
C PRO A 31 23.76 -38.48 -1.70
N GLN A 32 24.87 -37.78 -1.42
CA GLN A 32 24.82 -36.52 -0.67
C GLN A 32 25.06 -35.23 -1.48
N ILE A 33 25.11 -35.29 -2.81
CA ILE A 33 25.23 -34.08 -3.66
C ILE A 33 24.23 -34.13 -4.84
N GLN A 34 22.97 -34.50 -4.57
CA GLN A 34 21.89 -34.46 -5.56
C GLN A 34 20.55 -33.91 -5.02
N THR A 35 20.55 -33.19 -3.90
CA THR A 35 19.32 -32.73 -3.24
C THR A 35 19.06 -31.23 -3.30
N PHE A 36 19.90 -30.43 -3.98
CA PHE A 36 19.71 -28.97 -4.08
C PHE A 36 19.20 -28.45 -5.43
N THR A 37 18.97 -29.31 -6.43
CA THR A 37 18.58 -28.88 -7.79
C THR A 37 17.24 -29.43 -8.28
N ARG A 38 16.41 -30.02 -7.40
CA ARG A 38 15.05 -30.50 -7.76
C ARG A 38 13.90 -29.66 -7.22
N HIS A 39 14.17 -28.56 -6.50
CA HIS A 39 13.13 -27.71 -5.91
C HIS A 39 12.93 -26.35 -6.60
N PHE A 40 13.59 -26.10 -7.74
CA PHE A 40 13.45 -24.83 -8.47
C PHE A 40 12.57 -24.94 -9.73
N LEU A 41 12.14 -26.15 -10.13
CA LEU A 41 11.33 -26.36 -11.33
C LEU A 41 10.15 -27.31 -11.09
N ASP A 42 9.39 -27.08 -10.02
CA ASP A 42 8.03 -27.63 -9.89
C ASP A 42 7.02 -26.51 -9.56
N LEU A 43 7.12 -25.41 -10.30
CA LEU A 43 6.12 -24.33 -10.36
C LEU A 43 4.97 -24.65 -11.36
N HIS A 44 4.87 -25.91 -11.80
CA HIS A 44 3.83 -26.39 -12.71
C HIS A 44 2.90 -27.40 -12.05
N LYS A 45 2.53 -27.13 -10.79
CA LYS A 45 1.31 -27.68 -10.18
C LYS A 45 0.39 -26.57 -9.72
N ILE A 46 -0.38 -26.09 -10.71
CA ILE A 46 -1.80 -25.78 -10.57
C ILE A 46 -2.11 -24.74 -9.48
N GLY A 47 -1.83 -23.46 -9.78
CA GLY A 47 -2.89 -22.48 -9.53
C GLY A 47 -4.05 -22.89 -10.42
N SER A 48 -5.27 -23.06 -9.89
CA SER A 48 -6.43 -23.43 -10.69
C SER A 48 -6.50 -22.52 -11.93
N LYS A 49 -6.92 -23.04 -13.08
CA LYS A 49 -7.04 -22.24 -14.31
C LYS A 49 -7.81 -20.93 -14.05
N GLU A 50 -8.80 -20.99 -13.17
CA GLU A 50 -9.54 -19.86 -12.64
C GLU A 50 -8.70 -18.89 -11.80
N ALA A 51 -7.79 -19.35 -10.94
CA ALA A 51 -6.86 -18.49 -10.22
C ALA A 51 -5.89 -17.78 -11.17
N ILE A 52 -5.43 -18.45 -12.21
CA ILE A 52 -4.56 -17.86 -13.24
C ILE A 52 -5.34 -16.85 -14.09
N GLU A 53 -6.59 -17.14 -14.47
CA GLU A 53 -7.44 -16.20 -15.22
C GLU A 53 -7.88 -15.01 -14.36
N LYS A 54 -8.18 -15.22 -13.08
CA LYS A 54 -8.45 -14.16 -12.10
C LYS A 54 -7.22 -13.29 -11.92
N GLU A 55 -6.03 -13.88 -11.81
CA GLU A 55 -4.78 -13.15 -11.71
C GLU A 55 -4.45 -12.40 -13.00
N LYS A 56 -4.70 -12.99 -14.17
CA LYS A 56 -4.57 -12.28 -15.46
C LYS A 56 -5.56 -11.13 -15.59
N ALA A 57 -6.80 -11.30 -15.15
CA ALA A 57 -7.78 -10.22 -15.11
C ALA A 57 -7.38 -9.12 -14.14
N ARG A 58 -6.86 -9.48 -12.96
CA ARG A 58 -6.29 -8.56 -11.96
C ARG A 58 -5.12 -7.76 -12.54
N LEU A 59 -4.15 -8.45 -13.13
CA LEU A 59 -2.99 -7.84 -13.78
C LEU A 59 -3.41 -6.97 -14.98
N SER A 60 -4.39 -7.40 -15.78
CA SER A 60 -4.90 -6.62 -16.90
C SER A 60 -5.64 -5.36 -16.45
N ASP A 61 -6.40 -5.43 -15.35
CA ASP A 61 -7.05 -4.28 -14.72
C ASP A 61 -5.99 -3.29 -14.19
N GLU A 62 -4.99 -3.79 -13.46
CA GLU A 62 -3.84 -3.00 -12.97
C GLU A 62 -3.02 -2.37 -14.10
N LEU A 63 -2.84 -3.09 -15.22
CA LEU A 63 -2.10 -2.62 -16.41
C LEU A 63 -2.92 -1.66 -17.26
N SER A 64 -4.25 -1.85 -17.39
CA SER A 64 -5.13 -0.96 -18.16
C SER A 64 -5.27 0.43 -17.52
N ARG A 65 -5.11 0.49 -16.20
CA ARG A 65 -5.05 1.71 -15.40
C ARG A 65 -3.65 2.34 -15.34
N GLY A 66 -2.70 1.73 -16.06
CA GLY A 66 -1.27 1.86 -15.84
C GLY A 66 -0.83 3.30 -15.63
N TYR A 67 -0.20 3.55 -14.48
CA TYR A 67 0.57 4.72 -14.02
C TYR A 67 0.55 6.02 -14.87
N PHE A 68 0.78 5.92 -16.17
CA PHE A 68 0.59 7.01 -17.13
C PHE A 68 -0.85 7.55 -17.18
N ALA A 69 -1.88 6.71 -17.06
CA ALA A 69 -3.27 7.13 -16.98
C ALA A 69 -3.49 7.99 -15.72
N ASP A 70 -3.07 7.48 -14.55
CA ASP A 70 -3.10 8.20 -13.26
C ASP A 70 -2.39 9.57 -13.35
N ILE A 71 -1.19 9.61 -13.96
CA ILE A 71 -0.45 10.86 -14.18
C ILE A 71 -1.22 11.80 -15.10
N SER A 72 -1.77 11.29 -16.19
CA SER A 72 -2.48 12.10 -17.18
C SER A 72 -3.74 12.73 -16.59
N GLU A 73 -4.45 12.00 -15.72
CA GLU A 73 -5.65 12.46 -15.02
C GLU A 73 -5.28 13.49 -13.95
N ILE A 74 -4.23 13.24 -13.15
CA ILE A 74 -3.70 14.25 -12.22
C ILE A 74 -3.30 15.53 -12.94
N ARG A 75 -2.65 15.42 -14.10
CA ARG A 75 -2.21 16.60 -14.86
C ARG A 75 -3.39 17.39 -15.42
N LYS A 76 -4.51 16.72 -15.73
CA LYS A 76 -5.73 17.38 -16.22
C LYS A 76 -6.52 18.03 -15.09
N ASN A 77 -6.67 17.34 -13.96
CA ASN A 77 -7.63 17.72 -12.92
C ASN A 77 -6.96 18.18 -11.60
N GLY A 78 -5.63 18.32 -11.57
CA GLY A 78 -4.87 18.64 -10.36
C GLY A 78 -4.95 17.57 -9.26
N GLY A 79 -5.35 16.35 -9.61
CA GLY A 79 -5.63 15.25 -8.67
C GLY A 79 -7.01 15.29 -8.01
N LYS A 80 -7.88 16.20 -8.44
CA LYS A 80 -9.30 16.22 -8.06
C LYS A 80 -10.08 15.23 -8.95
N ILE A 81 -10.46 14.09 -8.37
CA ILE A 81 -11.25 13.07 -9.09
C ILE A 81 -12.73 13.45 -9.09
N ALA A 82 -13.21 13.94 -7.94
CA ALA A 82 -14.58 14.42 -7.75
C ALA A 82 -14.58 15.53 -6.69
N MET A 83 -15.69 16.27 -6.64
CA MET A 83 -15.96 17.22 -5.55
C MET A 83 -16.24 16.44 -4.26
N ALA A 84 -15.74 16.94 -3.13
CA ALA A 84 -16.10 16.35 -1.84
C ALA A 84 -17.60 16.51 -1.55
N ASN A 85 -18.11 15.68 -0.64
CA ASN A 85 -19.50 15.77 -0.23
C ASN A 85 -19.76 17.13 0.41
N LYS A 86 -20.87 17.79 0.04
CA LYS A 86 -21.26 19.08 0.66
C LYS A 86 -22.02 18.87 1.97
N THR A 87 -22.77 17.78 2.04
CA THR A 87 -23.61 17.41 3.18
C THR A 87 -23.24 16.03 3.69
N ILE A 88 -23.63 15.76 4.92
CA ILE A 88 -23.35 14.48 5.53
C ILE A 88 -24.24 13.37 4.96
N ILE A 89 -23.67 12.18 4.77
CA ILE A 89 -24.42 10.99 4.38
C ILE A 89 -25.28 10.56 5.58
N PRO A 90 -26.61 10.38 5.42
CA PRO A 90 -27.46 9.89 6.49
C PRO A 90 -27.04 8.50 6.97
N SER A 91 -27.17 8.25 8.27
CA SER A 91 -26.81 6.97 8.92
C SER A 91 -27.40 5.72 8.23
N MET A 92 -28.59 5.83 7.64
CA MET A 92 -29.27 4.73 6.93
C MET A 92 -28.68 4.40 5.56
N ALA A 93 -28.01 5.36 4.91
CA ALA A 93 -27.35 5.18 3.62
C ALA A 93 -25.82 5.00 3.76
N ALA A 94 -25.29 5.20 4.97
CA ALA A 94 -23.87 5.12 5.26
C ALA A 94 -23.37 3.68 5.19
N VAL A 95 -22.33 3.46 4.39
CA VAL A 95 -21.69 2.14 4.21
C VAL A 95 -20.56 1.99 5.22
N LYS A 96 -20.41 0.79 5.79
CA LYS A 96 -19.30 0.47 6.70
C LYS A 96 -17.97 0.53 5.95
N PHE A 97 -16.97 1.21 6.53
CA PHE A 97 -15.62 1.22 5.99
C PHE A 97 -15.04 -0.21 6.02
N PRO A 98 -14.39 -0.67 4.94
CA PRO A 98 -13.83 -2.02 4.90
C PRO A 98 -12.72 -2.19 5.92
N ASP A 99 -12.67 -3.37 6.55
CA ASP A 99 -11.63 -3.66 7.51
C ASP A 99 -10.24 -3.62 6.85
N VAL A 100 -9.31 -2.90 7.47
CA VAL A 100 -7.92 -2.78 7.05
C VAL A 100 -7.00 -2.94 8.24
N GLU A 101 -5.98 -3.79 8.11
CA GLU A 101 -4.93 -3.91 9.10
C GLU A 101 -3.86 -2.84 8.86
N VAL A 102 -3.56 -2.07 9.90
CA VAL A 102 -2.56 -1.01 9.85
C VAL A 102 -1.54 -1.19 10.96
N SER A 103 -0.33 -0.70 10.72
CA SER A 103 0.81 -0.83 11.61
C SER A 103 1.37 0.53 11.98
N PHE A 104 1.65 0.70 13.25
CA PHE A 104 2.38 1.83 13.78
C PHE A 104 3.89 1.63 13.61
N THR A 105 4.64 2.72 13.71
CA THR A 105 6.11 2.71 13.68
C THR A 105 6.75 1.96 14.85
N ASP A 106 6.03 1.80 15.96
CA ASP A 106 6.45 1.01 17.13
C ASP A 106 6.22 -0.50 16.95
N GLY A 107 5.65 -0.92 15.83
CA GLY A 107 5.35 -2.32 15.52
C GLY A 107 4.00 -2.81 16.03
N ARG A 108 3.22 -1.98 16.75
CA ARG A 108 1.82 -2.32 17.08
C ARG A 108 0.99 -2.37 15.81
N CYS A 109 0.01 -3.28 15.79
CA CYS A 109 -0.96 -3.40 14.71
C CYS A 109 -2.35 -3.06 15.24
N LEU A 110 -3.18 -2.47 14.38
CA LEU A 110 -4.56 -2.09 14.68
C LEU A 110 -5.41 -2.41 13.47
N ARG A 111 -6.67 -2.80 13.68
CA ARG A 111 -7.65 -2.91 12.60
C ARG A 111 -8.53 -1.67 12.57
N LEU A 112 -8.63 -1.04 11.40
CA LEU A 112 -9.54 0.07 11.15
C LEU A 112 -10.73 -0.42 10.30
N PRO A 113 -11.95 0.09 10.51
CA PRO A 113 -12.32 1.00 11.59
C PRO A 113 -12.26 0.29 12.95
N MET A 114 -11.94 1.01 14.03
CA MET A 114 -11.91 0.42 15.36
C MET A 114 -13.31 -0.08 15.72
N SER A 115 -13.46 -1.39 15.84
CA SER A 115 -14.71 -1.97 16.32
C SER A 115 -14.84 -1.66 17.80
N SER A 116 -15.98 -1.11 18.23
CA SER A 116 -16.21 -0.68 19.62
C SER A 116 -16.21 -1.82 20.66
N GLY A 117 -15.72 -3.03 20.31
CA GLY A 117 -15.76 -4.25 21.12
C GLY A 117 -14.40 -4.82 21.53
N GLU A 118 -13.26 -4.32 21.03
CA GLU A 118 -11.93 -4.80 21.43
C GLU A 118 -11.27 -3.81 22.41
N ALA A 119 -11.80 -3.81 23.64
CA ALA A 119 -11.20 -3.39 24.91
C ALA A 119 -10.23 -2.18 24.96
N VAL A 120 -10.77 -1.01 25.34
CA VAL A 120 -10.16 -0.15 26.37
C VAL A 120 -11.26 0.32 27.32
N THR A 121 -11.15 -0.12 28.57
CA THR A 121 -11.76 0.37 29.82
C THR A 121 -12.60 1.66 29.75
N ASP A 122 -13.88 1.56 30.16
CA ASP A 122 -14.68 2.54 30.92
C ASP A 122 -14.49 4.06 30.68
N THR A 123 -14.22 4.49 29.45
CA THR A 123 -14.51 5.87 29.01
C THR A 123 -15.15 5.83 27.64
N SER A 124 -16.48 5.79 27.64
CA SER A 124 -17.36 5.80 26.48
C SER A 124 -17.37 7.14 25.73
N ASP A 125 -16.21 7.69 25.37
CA ASP A 125 -16.15 8.84 24.48
C ASP A 125 -16.05 8.32 23.06
N ALA A 126 -17.23 8.18 22.46
CA ALA A 126 -17.41 7.64 21.13
C ALA A 126 -16.67 8.51 20.11
N GLN A 127 -15.67 7.91 19.46
CA GLN A 127 -14.63 8.65 18.76
C GLN A 127 -14.89 8.68 17.25
N ILE A 128 -15.02 9.87 16.69
CA ILE A 128 -15.12 10.08 15.24
C ILE A 128 -13.71 9.99 14.65
N SER A 129 -13.58 9.32 13.51
CA SER A 129 -12.28 9.08 12.89
C SER A 129 -12.21 9.70 11.50
N LEU A 130 -11.26 10.57 11.27
CA LEU A 130 -10.89 11.03 9.94
C LEU A 130 -9.79 10.12 9.38
N LEU A 131 -10.10 9.39 8.31
CA LEU A 131 -9.13 8.57 7.59
C LEU A 131 -8.62 9.31 6.36
N CYS A 132 -7.31 9.46 6.24
CA CYS A 132 -6.65 9.98 5.06
C CYS A 132 -5.80 8.87 4.43
N LEU A 133 -6.28 8.33 3.31
CA LEU A 133 -5.65 7.23 2.60
C LEU A 133 -4.69 7.78 1.54
N SER A 134 -3.43 7.33 1.60
CA SER A 134 -2.38 7.66 0.66
C SER A 134 -1.76 6.40 0.10
N PHE A 135 -1.87 6.17 -1.21
CA PHE A 135 -1.27 5.00 -1.87
C PHE A 135 0.14 5.29 -2.39
N ARG A 136 0.46 6.56 -2.64
CA ARG A 136 1.78 7.02 -3.10
C ARG A 136 2.24 8.27 -2.38
N ALA A 137 3.53 8.56 -2.44
CA ALA A 137 4.11 9.75 -1.81
C ALA A 137 3.43 11.06 -2.24
N ASN A 138 3.01 11.19 -3.50
CA ASN A 138 2.31 12.38 -4.00
C ASN A 138 0.99 12.67 -3.26
N SER A 139 0.29 11.63 -2.81
CA SER A 139 -0.98 11.77 -2.08
C SER A 139 -0.79 12.19 -0.61
N GLN A 140 0.43 12.09 -0.06
CA GLN A 140 0.70 12.49 1.32
C GLN A 140 0.52 14.00 1.52
N ALA A 141 1.05 14.83 0.61
CA ALA A 141 0.88 16.28 0.68
C ALA A 141 -0.60 16.69 0.55
N MET A 142 -1.39 15.92 -0.21
CA MET A 142 -2.83 16.10 -0.30
C MET A 142 -3.48 15.79 1.05
N ALA A 143 -3.17 14.65 1.67
CA ALA A 143 -3.68 14.29 2.99
C ALA A 143 -3.35 15.36 4.06
N GLU A 144 -2.11 15.85 4.08
CA GLU A 144 -1.65 16.88 5.01
C GLU A 144 -2.45 18.20 4.87
N SER A 145 -2.92 18.54 3.67
CA SER A 145 -3.75 19.73 3.44
C SER A 145 -5.12 19.63 4.11
N TRP A 146 -5.58 18.41 4.42
CA TRP A 146 -6.81 18.20 5.19
C TRP A 146 -6.55 18.06 6.68
N THR A 147 -5.53 17.29 7.06
CA THR A 147 -5.32 16.92 8.47
C THR A 147 -4.86 18.10 9.32
N ALA A 148 -4.02 19.00 8.78
CA ALA A 148 -3.54 20.16 9.52
C ALA A 148 -4.67 21.09 10.01
N PRO A 149 -5.55 21.64 9.13
CA PRO A 149 -6.64 22.51 9.58
C PRO A 149 -7.72 21.76 10.38
N PHE A 150 -7.91 20.47 10.11
CA PHE A 150 -8.87 19.65 10.85
C PHE A 150 -8.44 19.42 12.30
N LEU A 151 -7.16 19.12 12.53
CA LEU A 151 -6.61 18.96 13.88
C LEU A 151 -6.61 20.28 14.63
N ASP A 152 -6.33 21.39 13.97
CA ASP A 152 -6.42 22.72 14.59
C ASP A 152 -7.84 23.00 15.14
N ALA A 153 -8.87 22.64 14.38
CA ALA A 153 -10.27 22.83 14.78
C ALA A 153 -10.73 21.88 15.91
N PHE A 154 -10.26 20.63 15.95
CA PHE A 154 -10.84 19.59 16.82
C PHE A 154 -9.91 18.98 17.86
N SER A 155 -8.62 19.34 17.88
CA SER A 155 -7.63 18.76 18.81
C SER A 155 -8.04 18.89 20.29
N THR A 156 -8.65 20.01 20.67
CA THR A 156 -9.09 20.27 22.05
C THR A 156 -10.22 19.34 22.52
N SER A 157 -11.01 18.76 21.59
CA SER A 157 -12.20 18.00 21.95
C SER A 157 -11.91 16.60 22.52
N GLY A 158 -10.76 16.01 22.20
CA GLY A 158 -10.41 14.62 22.55
C GLY A 158 -11.28 13.52 21.90
N LYS A 159 -12.40 13.90 21.27
CA LYS A 159 -13.42 12.99 20.69
C LYS A 159 -13.18 12.64 19.22
N VAL A 160 -12.08 13.13 18.66
CA VAL A 160 -11.74 12.97 17.25
C VAL A 160 -10.34 12.40 17.11
N GLN A 161 -10.18 11.43 16.21
CA GLN A 161 -8.89 10.87 15.81
C GLN A 161 -8.67 11.08 14.33
N VAL A 162 -7.42 11.26 13.95
CA VAL A 162 -6.99 11.33 12.55
C VAL A 162 -6.04 10.19 12.29
N TYR A 163 -6.33 9.36 11.30
CA TYR A 163 -5.44 8.32 10.83
C TYR A 163 -4.96 8.63 9.41
N GLU A 164 -3.66 8.87 9.27
CA GLU A 164 -2.99 8.97 7.97
C GLU A 164 -2.48 7.58 7.60
N VAL A 165 -3.22 6.90 6.73
CA VAL A 165 -2.94 5.53 6.30
C VAL A 165 -2.13 5.57 5.02
N SER A 166 -0.86 5.16 5.11
CA SER A 166 0.02 5.00 3.95
C SER A 166 0.04 3.53 3.50
N PHE A 167 -0.43 3.27 2.29
CA PHE A 167 -0.45 1.93 1.69
C PHE A 167 0.87 1.63 0.99
N ILE A 168 1.40 0.44 1.25
CA ILE A 168 2.67 -0.04 0.73
C ILE A 168 2.40 -1.35 -0.02
N ASP A 169 2.15 -1.21 -1.32
CA ASP A 169 1.79 -2.32 -2.22
C ASP A 169 3.01 -3.14 -2.69
N SER A 170 4.19 -2.92 -2.08
CA SER A 170 5.41 -3.64 -2.45
C SER A 170 5.52 -4.97 -1.70
N TRP A 171 5.51 -6.07 -2.44
CA TRP A 171 5.70 -7.42 -1.91
C TRP A 171 7.01 -7.54 -1.10
N LEU A 172 8.10 -6.90 -1.57
CA LEU A 172 9.39 -6.91 -0.90
C LEU A 172 9.33 -6.17 0.44
N LEU A 173 8.67 -5.02 0.48
CA LEU A 173 8.48 -4.24 1.71
C LEU A 173 7.51 -4.90 2.69
N SER A 174 6.69 -5.84 2.20
CA SER A 174 5.77 -6.62 3.01
C SER A 174 6.46 -7.76 3.78
N LEU A 175 7.69 -8.13 3.41
CA LEU A 175 8.47 -9.13 4.15
C LEU A 175 8.76 -8.64 5.56
N THR A 176 8.51 -9.46 6.58
CA THR A 176 8.64 -9.10 8.00
C THR A 176 9.96 -8.41 8.39
N PRO A 177 11.17 -8.89 8.00
CA PRO A 177 12.40 -8.20 8.36
C PRO A 177 12.53 -6.83 7.69
N VAL A 178 12.07 -6.70 6.43
CA VAL A 178 12.10 -5.44 5.67
C VAL A 178 11.08 -4.45 6.22
N ARG A 179 9.86 -4.90 6.50
CA ARG A 179 8.80 -4.13 7.17
C ARG A 179 9.27 -3.54 8.49
N LYS A 180 9.93 -4.34 9.34
CA LYS A 180 10.49 -3.86 10.62
C LYS A 180 11.56 -2.80 10.43
N LEU A 181 12.44 -2.96 9.44
CA LEU A 181 13.47 -1.96 9.14
C LEU A 181 12.84 -0.67 8.60
N PHE A 182 11.89 -0.80 7.66
CA PHE A 182 11.16 0.31 7.07
C PHE A 182 10.47 1.14 8.15
N LEU A 183 9.68 0.51 9.03
CA LEU A 183 8.95 1.19 10.11
C LEU A 183 9.84 1.96 11.09
N LYS A 184 11.11 1.55 11.28
CA LYS A 184 12.08 2.29 12.11
C LYS A 184 12.52 3.61 11.51
N VAL A 185 12.52 3.73 10.18
CA VAL A 185 12.96 4.93 9.44
C VAL A 185 11.80 5.90 9.22
N MET A 186 10.56 5.43 9.37
CA MET A 186 9.37 6.22 9.08
C MET A 186 9.08 7.31 10.11
N LYS A 187 8.33 8.33 9.67
CA LYS A 187 7.91 9.47 10.48
C LYS A 187 7.04 9.01 11.65
N LYS A 188 7.31 9.56 12.83
CA LYS A 188 6.43 9.46 13.99
C LYS A 188 5.60 10.74 14.09
N SER A 189 4.34 10.59 14.47
CA SER A 189 3.53 11.74 14.87
C SER A 189 3.85 12.10 16.31
N ASN A 190 3.99 13.40 16.58
CA ASN A 190 4.12 13.94 17.92
C ASN A 190 2.77 14.45 18.48
N ILE A 191 1.72 14.43 17.66
CA ILE A 191 0.39 14.90 18.03
C ILE A 191 -0.44 13.69 18.49
N PRO A 192 -0.98 13.68 19.72
CA PRO A 192 -1.71 12.52 20.27
C PRO A 192 -2.90 12.06 19.42
N GLN A 193 -3.63 12.99 18.80
CA GLN A 193 -4.81 12.71 17.98
C GLN A 193 -4.48 12.33 16.52
N ARG A 194 -3.21 12.46 16.11
CA ARG A 194 -2.77 12.18 14.73
C ARG A 194 -1.95 10.89 14.72
N HIS A 195 -2.48 9.87 14.08
CA HIS A 195 -1.86 8.56 13.94
C HIS A 195 -1.37 8.37 12.52
N ILE A 196 -0.04 8.31 12.35
CA ILE A 196 0.56 7.92 11.07
C ILE A 196 0.73 6.40 11.09
N VAL A 197 0.02 5.72 10.20
CA VAL A 197 -0.05 4.25 10.16
C VAL A 197 0.19 3.72 8.76
N TYR A 198 0.68 2.49 8.68
CA TYR A 198 1.13 1.87 7.44
C TYR A 198 0.40 0.56 7.20
N SER A 199 -0.13 0.35 6.01
CA SER A 199 -0.74 -0.92 5.60
C SER A 199 0.13 -1.57 4.53
N PHE A 200 0.50 -2.83 4.73
CA PHE A 200 1.42 -3.57 3.86
C PHE A 200 0.68 -4.72 3.19
N GLY A 201 0.94 -4.94 1.91
CA GLY A 201 0.36 -6.06 1.15
C GLY A 201 -0.41 -5.60 -0.07
N ASP A 202 -1.19 -6.50 -0.67
CA ASP A 202 -2.10 -6.14 -1.75
C ASP A 202 -3.40 -5.58 -1.18
N HIS A 203 -3.75 -4.38 -1.60
CA HIS A 203 -4.98 -3.69 -1.21
C HIS A 203 -6.03 -3.68 -2.33
N TYR A 204 -5.90 -4.54 -3.35
CA TYR A 204 -6.81 -4.61 -4.50
C TYR A 204 -8.29 -4.64 -4.12
N ASP A 205 -8.69 -5.54 -3.20
CA ASP A 205 -10.09 -5.66 -2.79
C ASP A 205 -10.60 -4.42 -2.05
N LEU A 206 -9.76 -3.81 -1.21
CA LEU A 206 -10.08 -2.56 -0.51
C LEU A 206 -10.24 -1.42 -1.52
N ARG A 207 -9.32 -1.30 -2.48
CA ARG A 207 -9.38 -0.31 -3.55
C ARG A 207 -10.67 -0.43 -4.36
N LYS A 208 -11.09 -1.65 -4.68
CA LYS A 208 -12.33 -1.90 -5.42
C LYS A 208 -13.58 -1.55 -4.60
N LYS A 209 -13.62 -1.91 -3.31
CA LYS A 209 -14.74 -1.57 -2.42
C LYS A 209 -14.90 -0.06 -2.23
N LEU A 210 -13.79 0.66 -2.10
CA LEU A 210 -13.76 2.11 -1.95
C LEU A 210 -13.78 2.90 -3.26
N GLN A 211 -13.86 2.21 -4.41
CA GLN A 211 -13.84 2.83 -5.74
C GLN A 211 -12.64 3.77 -5.94
N ILE A 212 -11.45 3.32 -5.54
CA ILE A 212 -10.21 4.09 -5.67
C ILE A 212 -9.83 4.21 -7.16
N LEU A 213 -10.15 5.39 -7.72
CA LEU A 213 -9.79 6.06 -8.98
C LEU A 213 -8.35 5.94 -9.48
N ASN A 214 -7.48 6.49 -8.68
CA ASN A 214 -6.15 6.93 -9.05
C ASN A 214 -5.29 6.82 -7.80
N LEU A 215 -4.16 6.13 -7.89
CA LEU A 215 -3.31 5.86 -6.72
C LEU A 215 -2.48 7.07 -6.31
N LEU A 216 -2.36 8.06 -7.18
CA LEU A 216 -1.63 9.28 -6.92
C LEU A 216 -2.48 10.33 -6.18
N THR A 217 -3.79 10.13 -6.11
CA THR A 217 -4.72 11.00 -5.39
C THR A 217 -4.88 10.57 -3.93
N GLY A 218 -4.96 11.52 -3.00
CA GLY A 218 -5.33 11.27 -1.61
C GLY A 218 -6.85 11.14 -1.45
N TYR A 219 -7.31 10.19 -0.63
CA TYR A 219 -8.72 9.96 -0.34
C TYR A 219 -9.00 10.21 1.13
N ILE A 220 -10.06 10.96 1.42
CA ILE A 220 -10.38 11.40 2.76
C ILE A 220 -11.76 10.88 3.09
N PHE A 221 -11.89 10.18 4.22
CA PHE A 221 -13.14 9.62 4.69
C PHE A 221 -13.38 10.04 6.14
N LEU A 222 -14.55 10.59 6.42
CA LEU A 222 -15.00 10.83 7.79
C LEU A 222 -15.85 9.63 8.21
N LEU A 223 -15.43 8.95 9.28
CA LEU A 223 -16.14 7.82 9.85
C LEU A 223 -16.87 8.22 11.12
N ASP A 224 -18.10 7.74 11.26
CA ASP A 224 -18.80 7.82 12.54
C ASP A 224 -18.24 6.82 13.57
N ARG A 225 -18.84 6.86 14.76
CA ARG A 225 -18.55 6.00 15.92
C ARG A 225 -18.70 4.51 15.62
N LEU A 226 -19.46 4.15 14.58
CA LEU A 226 -19.69 2.76 14.15
C LEU A 226 -18.78 2.36 12.98
N GLY A 227 -17.86 3.24 12.56
CA GLY A 227 -16.96 3.01 11.43
C GLY A 227 -17.64 3.12 10.06
N ARG A 228 -18.79 3.80 9.96
CA ARG A 228 -19.48 4.02 8.68
C ARG A 228 -19.01 5.32 8.06
N VAL A 229 -18.86 5.32 6.74
CA VAL A 229 -18.46 6.50 5.96
C VAL A 229 -19.63 7.49 5.94
N ARG A 230 -19.43 8.65 6.56
CA ARG A 230 -20.42 9.74 6.63
C ARG A 230 -20.07 10.91 5.71
N TRP A 231 -18.82 11.04 5.31
CA TRP A 231 -18.36 12.07 4.39
C TRP A 231 -17.12 11.59 3.64
N GLN A 232 -16.92 12.10 2.42
CA GLN A 232 -15.77 11.75 1.58
C GLN A 232 -15.25 12.97 0.81
N GLY A 233 -13.94 12.99 0.59
CA GLY A 233 -13.23 14.01 -0.17
C GLY A 233 -12.02 13.44 -0.90
N PHE A 234 -11.51 14.19 -1.88
CA PHE A 234 -10.47 13.71 -2.79
C PHE A 234 -9.45 14.81 -3.10
N GLY A 235 -8.19 14.43 -3.29
CA GLY A 235 -7.14 15.36 -3.74
C GLY A 235 -6.80 16.43 -2.70
N PHE A 236 -6.34 17.60 -3.16
CA PHE A 236 -6.10 18.75 -2.29
C PHE A 236 -7.40 19.36 -1.76
N SER A 237 -7.38 19.80 -0.50
CA SER A 237 -8.47 20.54 0.12
C SER A 237 -8.68 21.89 -0.52
N THR A 238 -9.94 22.20 -0.82
CA THR A 238 -10.37 23.58 -1.07
C THR A 238 -10.99 24.16 0.20
N GLN A 239 -11.07 25.49 0.29
CA GLN A 239 -11.64 26.16 1.46
C GLN A 239 -13.09 25.75 1.72
N ASP A 240 -13.88 25.59 0.65
CA ASP A 240 -15.29 25.20 0.73
C ASP A 240 -15.45 23.77 1.26
N GLU A 241 -14.64 22.83 0.77
CA GLU A 241 -14.70 21.44 1.22
C GLU A 241 -14.16 21.28 2.63
N MET A 242 -13.14 22.05 3.01
CA MET A 242 -12.66 22.09 4.39
C MET A 242 -13.76 22.58 5.33
N SER A 243 -14.45 23.66 4.95
CA SER A 243 -15.58 24.19 5.72
C SER A 243 -16.71 23.14 5.84
N SER A 244 -17.02 22.45 4.75
CA SER A 244 -18.00 21.35 4.75
C SER A 244 -17.59 20.20 5.68
N LEU A 245 -16.32 19.78 5.63
CA LEU A 245 -15.78 18.73 6.50
C LEU A 245 -15.91 19.12 7.98
N LEU A 246 -15.51 20.34 8.34
CA LEU A 246 -15.60 20.84 9.71
C LEU A 246 -17.06 20.89 10.18
N SER A 247 -17.97 21.45 9.38
CA SER A 247 -19.40 21.50 9.72
C SER A 247 -20.01 20.11 9.87
N CYS A 248 -19.71 19.16 8.97
CA CYS A 248 -20.19 17.79 9.07
C CYS A 248 -19.64 17.08 10.31
N THR A 249 -18.40 17.36 10.69
CA THR A 249 -17.76 16.77 11.88
C THR A 249 -18.40 17.29 13.16
N SER A 250 -18.64 18.61 13.27
CA SER A 250 -19.38 19.18 14.39
C SER A 250 -20.77 18.56 14.52
N PHE A 251 -21.48 18.40 13.39
CA PHE A 251 -22.78 17.73 13.38
C PHE A 251 -22.71 16.29 13.92
N LEU A 252 -21.70 15.50 13.53
CA LEU A 252 -21.53 14.14 14.06
C LEU A 252 -21.16 14.09 15.54
N LEU A 253 -20.43 15.10 16.03
CA LEU A 253 -20.09 15.20 17.45
C LEU A 253 -21.33 15.46 18.30
N ASP A 254 -22.28 16.24 17.78
CA ASP A 254 -23.55 16.55 18.42
C ASP A 254 -24.62 15.45 18.24
N GLU A 255 -24.50 14.60 17.21
CA GLU A 255 -25.35 13.43 16.97
C GLU A 255 -25.19 12.45 18.16
N LYS A 256 -26.26 12.26 18.95
CA LYS A 256 -26.28 11.37 20.12
C LYS A 256 -26.49 9.92 19.72
#